data_AF-A0A3D2AP04-F1
#
_entry.id   AF-A0A3D2AP04-F1
#
_cell.length_a   1.000
_cell.length_b   1.000
_cell.length_c   1.000
_cell.angle_alpha   90.00
_cell.angle_beta   90.00
_cell.angle_gamma   90.00
#
_symmetry.space_group_name_H-M   'P 1'
#
loop_
_entity.id
_entity.type
_entity.pdbx_description
1 polymer ?
#
loop_
_entity_poly.entity_id
_entity_poly.type
_entity_poly.pdbx_seq_one_letter_code
_entity_poly.pdbx_strand_id
1 'polypeptide(L)'
;GFADERNLDLSADLRLKDRGNVTHSAEISADDVADLVRLMQQQITTENVAQWFGKLSTEAKYPNLDMAEEAMDVDELATIIADAYGVLRVSEGVRLAYTWQGDGGLTLFAQGEALPCPPDATDFCEAIANQWLIEVDQLAPLISSEAAKAMLLILHNQGYLYFADE
;
A
#
# COMPACT_ATOMS: atom_id res chain seq x y z
N GLY A 1 -13.84 3.15 -8.43
CA GLY A 1 -14.16 3.13 -6.98
C GLY A 1 -14.13 1.70 -6.46
N PHE A 2 -14.34 1.46 -5.16
CA PHE A 2 -14.24 0.12 -4.55
C PHE A 2 -15.03 -0.97 -5.30
N ALA A 3 -16.27 -0.66 -5.72
CA ALA A 3 -17.10 -1.59 -6.48
C ALA A 3 -16.49 -1.98 -7.85
N ASP A 4 -15.82 -1.05 -8.53
CA ASP A 4 -15.17 -1.32 -9.82
C ASP A 4 -13.95 -2.23 -9.64
N GLU A 5 -13.13 -2.00 -8.60
CA GLU A 5 -11.97 -2.84 -8.28
C GLU A 5 -12.40 -4.26 -7.93
N ARG A 6 -13.45 -4.42 -7.09
CA ARG A 6 -14.00 -5.74 -6.76
C ARG A 6 -14.59 -6.46 -7.97
N ASN A 7 -15.15 -5.74 -8.95
CA ASN A 7 -15.75 -6.35 -10.13
C ASN A 7 -14.72 -7.03 -11.04
N LEU A 8 -13.48 -6.52 -11.07
CA LEU A 8 -12.38 -7.13 -11.84
C LEU A 8 -11.95 -8.50 -11.28
N ASP A 9 -12.11 -8.70 -9.96
CA ASP A 9 -11.66 -9.91 -9.25
C ASP A 9 -12.77 -10.96 -9.04
N LEU A 10 -14.01 -10.67 -9.42
CA LEU A 10 -15.14 -11.57 -9.20
C LEU A 10 -15.13 -12.73 -10.21
N SER A 11 -14.87 -13.94 -9.71
CA SER A 11 -15.08 -15.17 -10.49
C SER A 11 -16.55 -15.34 -10.87
N ALA A 12 -16.82 -16.05 -11.98
CA ALA A 12 -18.18 -16.24 -12.50
C ALA A 12 -19.13 -16.86 -11.45
N ASP A 13 -18.61 -17.71 -10.56
CA ASP A 13 -19.38 -18.41 -9.53
C ASP A 13 -19.85 -17.50 -8.38
N LEU A 14 -19.21 -16.34 -8.22
CA LEU A 14 -19.53 -15.34 -7.19
C LEU A 14 -20.46 -14.24 -7.73
N ARG A 15 -20.92 -14.34 -8.98
CA ARG A 15 -21.88 -13.38 -9.57
C ARG A 15 -23.31 -13.71 -9.17
N LEU A 16 -24.18 -12.69 -9.26
CA LEU A 16 -25.60 -12.86 -9.03
C LEU A 16 -26.16 -13.93 -9.97
N LYS A 17 -26.81 -14.95 -9.40
CA LYS A 17 -27.42 -16.03 -10.15
C LYS A 17 -28.80 -15.61 -10.62
N ASP A 18 -29.11 -15.91 -11.88
CA ASP A 18 -30.44 -15.71 -12.44
C ASP A 18 -31.45 -16.61 -11.71
N ARG A 19 -32.61 -16.05 -11.38
CA ARG A 19 -33.73 -16.76 -10.75
C ARG A 19 -34.56 -17.55 -11.76
N GLY A 20 -34.24 -17.44 -13.05
CA GLY A 20 -34.92 -18.15 -14.12
C GLY A 20 -36.29 -17.55 -14.43
N ASN A 21 -37.22 -18.37 -14.91
CA ASN A 21 -38.52 -17.87 -15.38
C ASN A 21 -39.43 -17.42 -14.22
N VAL A 22 -39.38 -16.12 -13.90
CA VAL A 22 -40.29 -15.42 -12.99
C VAL A 22 -41.48 -14.83 -13.75
N THR A 23 -42.63 -14.69 -13.07
CA THR A 23 -43.90 -14.26 -13.67
C THR A 23 -43.86 -12.83 -14.23
N HIS A 24 -43.03 -11.95 -13.66
CA HIS A 24 -42.76 -10.61 -14.16
C HIS A 24 -41.27 -10.47 -14.51
N SER A 25 -40.88 -10.98 -15.68
CA SER A 25 -39.46 -11.04 -16.10
C SER A 25 -38.76 -9.69 -16.28
N ALA A 26 -39.50 -8.58 -16.32
CA ALA A 26 -38.94 -7.23 -16.38
C ALA A 26 -38.95 -6.48 -15.04
N GLU A 27 -39.52 -7.09 -13.98
CA GLU A 27 -39.54 -6.50 -12.64
C GLU A 27 -38.21 -6.78 -11.94
N ILE A 28 -37.63 -5.74 -11.32
CA ILE A 28 -36.58 -5.89 -10.31
C ILE A 28 -37.31 -5.88 -8.96
N SER A 29 -37.53 -7.06 -8.40
CA SER A 29 -38.26 -7.22 -7.15
C SER A 29 -37.42 -6.79 -5.95
N ALA A 30 -38.09 -6.56 -4.82
CA ALA A 30 -37.41 -6.31 -3.55
C ALA A 30 -36.47 -7.46 -3.16
N ASP A 31 -36.85 -8.69 -3.50
CA ASP A 31 -36.05 -9.88 -3.22
C ASP A 31 -34.78 -9.93 -4.10
N ASP A 32 -34.83 -9.43 -5.34
CA ASP A 32 -33.64 -9.36 -6.22
C ASP A 32 -32.62 -8.37 -5.65
N VAL A 33 -33.10 -7.22 -5.17
CA VAL A 33 -32.24 -6.22 -4.51
C VAL A 33 -31.65 -6.78 -3.21
N ALA A 34 -32.44 -7.48 -2.40
CA ALA A 34 -31.96 -8.08 -1.16
C ALA A 34 -30.86 -9.14 -1.40
N ASP A 35 -30.98 -9.95 -2.45
CA ASP A 35 -29.95 -10.91 -2.82
C ASP A 35 -28.67 -10.24 -3.30
N LEU A 36 -28.79 -9.20 -4.12
CA LEU A 36 -27.64 -8.42 -4.55
C LEU A 36 -26.91 -7.79 -3.36
N VAL A 37 -27.64 -7.17 -2.43
CA VAL A 37 -27.05 -6.57 -1.21
C VAL A 37 -26.32 -7.62 -0.38
N ARG A 38 -26.91 -8.81 -0.20
CA ARG A 38 -26.29 -9.91 0.53
C ARG A 38 -25.01 -10.38 -0.16
N LEU A 39 -25.03 -10.50 -1.48
CA LEU A 39 -23.87 -10.89 -2.27
C LEU A 39 -22.76 -9.84 -2.15
N MET A 40 -23.09 -8.54 -2.24
CA MET A 40 -22.12 -7.46 -2.01
C MET A 40 -21.51 -7.56 -0.61
N GLN A 41 -22.32 -7.77 0.43
CA GLN A 41 -21.83 -7.90 1.82
C GLN A 41 -20.87 -9.09 1.99
N GLN A 42 -21.14 -10.22 1.33
CA GLN A 42 -20.25 -11.39 1.35
C GLN A 42 -18.89 -11.12 0.68
N GLN A 43 -18.83 -10.16 -0.24
CA GLN A 43 -17.63 -9.80 -0.99
C GLN A 43 -16.82 -8.67 -0.32
N ILE A 44 -17.37 -8.03 0.71
CA ILE A 44 -16.70 -6.96 1.47
C ILE A 44 -16.06 -7.60 2.70
N THR A 45 -14.74 -7.55 2.79
CA THR A 45 -14.00 -8.02 3.96
C THR A 45 -13.15 -6.88 4.52
N THR A 46 -12.78 -6.95 5.80
CA THR A 46 -11.93 -5.92 6.41
C THR A 46 -10.61 -5.80 5.66
N GLU A 47 -10.06 -6.92 5.19
CA GLU A 47 -8.79 -6.99 4.47
C GLU A 47 -8.89 -6.28 3.12
N ASN A 48 -9.91 -6.58 2.31
CA ASN A 48 -10.02 -5.95 0.99
C ASN A 48 -10.40 -4.47 1.08
N VAL A 49 -11.17 -4.08 2.11
CA VAL A 49 -11.47 -2.68 2.40
C VAL A 49 -10.20 -1.95 2.85
N ALA A 50 -9.37 -2.54 3.71
CA ALA A 50 -8.12 -1.95 4.14
C ALA A 50 -7.15 -1.75 2.98
N GLN A 51 -7.04 -2.74 2.08
CA GLN A 51 -6.22 -2.63 0.86
C GLN A 51 -6.69 -1.52 -0.06
N TRP A 52 -7.99 -1.46 -0.37
CA TRP A 52 -8.56 -0.39 -1.19
C TRP A 52 -8.42 0.99 -0.53
N PHE A 53 -8.74 1.08 0.75
CA PHE A 53 -8.71 2.35 1.48
C PHE A 53 -7.27 2.85 1.65
N GLY A 54 -6.30 1.96 1.87
CA GLY A 54 -4.88 2.29 1.92
C GLY A 54 -4.39 2.92 0.62
N LYS A 55 -4.72 2.32 -0.53
CA LYS A 55 -4.44 2.91 -1.85
C LYS A 55 -5.14 4.26 -1.99
N LEU A 56 -6.46 4.32 -1.83
CA LEU A 56 -7.24 5.55 -2.02
C LEU A 56 -6.75 6.71 -1.13
N SER A 57 -6.45 6.43 0.14
CA SER A 57 -6.04 7.47 1.09
C SER A 57 -4.62 8.00 0.85
N THR A 58 -3.80 7.23 0.12
CA THR A 58 -2.42 7.59 -0.22
C THR A 58 -2.26 8.05 -1.67
N GLU A 59 -3.33 8.10 -2.47
CA GLU A 59 -3.28 8.58 -3.86
C GLU A 59 -2.57 9.94 -3.96
N ALA A 60 -1.65 10.04 -4.92
CA ALA A 60 -0.87 11.24 -5.16
C ALA A 60 -1.79 12.42 -5.48
N LYS A 61 -1.56 13.57 -4.83
CA LYS A 61 -2.29 14.81 -5.18
C LYS A 61 -1.97 15.27 -6.60
N TYR A 62 -0.76 14.99 -7.07
CA TYR A 62 -0.25 15.36 -8.39
C TYR A 62 0.41 14.13 -9.06
N PRO A 63 -0.36 13.21 -9.64
CA PRO A 63 0.14 11.92 -10.14
C PRO A 63 1.09 12.03 -11.34
N ASN A 64 1.16 13.18 -11.99
CA ASN A 64 2.07 13.43 -13.12
C ASN A 64 3.37 14.13 -12.71
N LEU A 65 3.58 14.38 -11.42
CA LEU A 65 4.83 14.93 -10.93
C LEU A 65 5.87 13.81 -10.97
N ASP A 66 6.97 14.03 -11.70
CA ASP A 66 8.11 13.13 -11.62
C ASP A 66 8.79 13.35 -10.26
N MET A 67 8.81 12.30 -9.45
CA MET A 67 9.40 12.31 -8.11
C MET A 67 10.65 11.45 -8.04
N ALA A 68 11.04 10.78 -9.14
CA ALA A 68 12.14 9.83 -9.11
C ALA A 68 13.44 10.52 -8.68
N GLU A 69 14.06 9.97 -7.65
CA GLU A 69 15.40 10.35 -7.22
C GLU A 69 16.47 9.66 -8.09
N GLU A 70 17.72 10.14 -8.00
CA GLU A 70 18.84 9.40 -8.57
C GLU A 70 18.88 7.99 -7.95
N ALA A 71 18.92 6.97 -8.80
CA ALA A 71 18.86 5.59 -8.33
C ALA A 71 20.08 5.28 -7.47
N MET A 72 19.82 4.88 -6.24
CA MET A 72 20.83 4.49 -5.27
C MET A 72 20.95 2.98 -5.20
N ASP A 73 22.18 2.48 -5.07
CA ASP A 73 22.46 1.06 -4.83
C ASP A 73 22.85 0.73 -3.37
N VAL A 74 23.14 -0.54 -3.11
CA VAL A 74 23.48 -1.02 -1.76
C VAL A 74 24.82 -0.51 -1.25
N ASP A 75 25.79 -0.26 -2.14
CA ASP A 75 27.13 0.20 -1.77
C ASP A 75 27.11 1.70 -1.43
N GLU A 76 26.31 2.47 -2.16
CA GLU A 76 26.02 3.87 -1.86
C GLU A 76 25.27 4.01 -0.53
N LEU A 77 24.22 3.20 -0.31
CA LEU A 77 23.50 3.16 0.97
C LEU A 77 24.45 2.81 2.12
N ALA A 78 25.34 1.83 1.94
CA ALA A 78 26.32 1.46 2.96
C ALA A 78 27.27 2.60 3.30
N THR A 79 27.64 3.42 2.31
CA THR A 79 28.48 4.60 2.50
C THR A 79 27.75 5.66 3.33
N ILE A 80 26.50 5.98 2.99
CA ILE A 80 25.67 6.94 3.75
C ILE A 80 25.52 6.52 5.21
N ILE A 81 25.23 5.24 5.45
CA ILE A 81 25.09 4.70 6.81
C ILE A 81 26.40 4.78 7.59
N ALA A 82 27.55 4.55 6.93
CA ALA A 82 28.86 4.64 7.55
C ALA A 82 29.24 6.08 7.92
N ASP A 83 28.82 7.06 7.12
CA ASP A 83 29.05 8.48 7.39
C ASP A 83 28.24 9.00 8.59
N ALA A 84 27.12 8.33 8.92
CA ALA A 84 26.30 8.60 10.10
C ALA A 84 25.86 10.08 10.23
N TYR A 85 25.61 10.73 9.09
CA TYR A 85 25.27 12.14 8.99
C TYR A 85 24.05 12.36 8.10
N GLY A 86 23.23 13.35 8.46
CA GLY A 86 22.01 13.71 7.76
C GLY A 86 20.81 12.87 8.20
N VAL A 87 19.75 12.94 7.40
CA VAL A 87 18.46 12.30 7.66
C VAL A 87 17.92 11.63 6.41
N LEU A 88 17.10 10.60 6.61
CA LEU A 88 16.20 10.03 5.61
C LEU A 88 14.82 10.67 5.80
N ARG A 89 14.25 11.26 4.74
CA ARG A 89 12.95 11.95 4.78
C ARG A 89 11.99 11.34 3.77
N VAL A 90 10.70 11.39 4.10
CA VAL A 90 9.61 11.17 3.14
C VAL A 90 9.49 12.38 2.23
N SER A 91 9.49 12.17 0.93
CA SER A 91 9.40 13.24 -0.08
C SER A 91 8.11 14.04 0.04
N GLU A 92 8.17 15.33 -0.30
CA GLU A 92 7.05 16.24 -0.16
C GLU A 92 5.84 15.79 -0.99
N GLY A 93 4.69 15.66 -0.33
CA GLY A 93 3.46 15.25 -0.98
C GLY A 93 3.28 13.74 -1.11
N VAL A 94 4.27 12.92 -0.73
CA VAL A 94 4.10 11.49 -0.52
C VAL A 94 3.30 11.26 0.77
N ARG A 95 2.35 10.34 0.70
CA ARG A 95 1.61 9.87 1.87
C ARG A 95 1.91 8.41 2.08
N LEU A 96 2.35 8.07 3.29
CA LEU A 96 2.55 6.70 3.72
C LEU A 96 1.43 6.30 4.67
N ALA A 97 0.93 5.09 4.50
CA ALA A 97 0.05 4.42 5.44
C ALA A 97 0.39 2.92 5.44
N TYR A 98 -0.01 2.18 6.47
CA TYR A 98 0.22 0.74 6.50
C TYR A 98 -0.93 -0.01 7.15
N THR A 99 -1.01 -1.31 6.85
CA THR A 99 -1.87 -2.26 7.57
C THR A 99 -1.12 -3.57 7.78
N TRP A 100 -1.27 -4.17 8.96
CA TRP A 100 -0.71 -5.47 9.27
C TRP A 100 -1.42 -6.60 8.50
N GLN A 101 -0.66 -7.62 8.12
CA GLN A 101 -1.11 -8.85 7.44
C GLN A 101 -0.85 -10.07 8.34
N GLY A 102 -1.06 -9.93 9.65
CA GLY A 102 -0.71 -10.94 10.64
C GLY A 102 0.81 -11.21 10.65
N ASP A 103 1.19 -12.49 10.67
CA ASP A 103 2.59 -12.92 10.68
C ASP A 103 3.29 -12.73 9.31
N GLY A 104 2.56 -12.35 8.27
CA GLY A 104 3.08 -12.10 6.92
C GLY A 104 3.78 -10.75 6.75
N GLY A 105 3.84 -9.92 7.80
CA GLY A 105 4.38 -8.56 7.78
C GLY A 105 3.29 -7.51 7.63
N LEU A 106 3.58 -6.44 6.89
CA LEU A 106 2.63 -5.35 6.62
C LEU A 106 2.47 -5.10 5.13
N THR A 107 1.40 -4.43 4.75
CA THR A 107 1.32 -3.73 3.46
C THR A 107 1.57 -2.26 3.72
N LEU A 108 2.57 -1.70 3.04
CA LEU A 108 2.83 -0.26 3.01
C LEU A 108 2.09 0.31 1.79
N PHE A 109 1.39 1.42 1.98
CA PHE A 109 0.73 2.14 0.90
C PHE A 109 1.46 3.46 0.65
N ALA A 110 1.76 3.72 -0.61
CA ALA A 110 2.44 4.93 -1.05
C ALA A 110 1.93 5.31 -2.43
N GLN A 111 1.54 6.58 -2.62
CA GLN A 111 1.08 7.11 -3.91
C GLN A 111 -0.04 6.30 -4.59
N GLY A 112 -0.93 5.67 -3.83
CA GLY A 112 -2.00 4.84 -4.37
C GLY A 112 -1.60 3.39 -4.68
N GLU A 113 -0.34 3.03 -4.44
CA GLU A 113 0.17 1.68 -4.59
C GLU A 113 0.16 0.92 -3.27
N ALA A 114 0.09 -0.41 -3.36
CA ALA A 114 0.22 -1.31 -2.23
C ALA A 114 1.52 -2.11 -2.39
N LEU A 115 2.45 -1.90 -1.47
CA LEU A 115 3.78 -2.49 -1.44
C LEU A 115 3.81 -3.56 -0.33
N PRO A 116 3.91 -4.86 -0.67
CA PRO A 116 4.08 -5.91 0.32
C PRO A 116 5.41 -5.73 1.05
N CYS A 117 5.37 -5.61 2.38
CA CYS A 117 6.54 -5.51 3.23
C CYS A 117 6.73 -6.84 3.97
N PRO A 118 7.85 -7.56 3.75
CA PRO A 118 8.15 -8.77 4.50
C PRO A 118 8.34 -8.48 6.00
N PRO A 119 8.16 -9.48 6.88
CA PRO A 119 8.31 -9.31 8.34
C PRO A 119 9.63 -8.65 8.75
N ASP A 120 10.75 -9.03 8.13
CA ASP A 120 12.08 -8.53 8.48
C ASP A 120 12.31 -7.05 8.11
N ALA A 121 11.35 -6.40 7.46
CA ALA A 121 11.39 -4.99 7.07
C ALA A 121 10.29 -4.14 7.74
N THR A 122 9.44 -4.75 8.58
CA THR A 122 8.28 -4.05 9.16
C THR A 122 8.70 -2.90 10.06
N ASP A 123 9.75 -3.08 10.86
CA ASP A 123 10.21 -2.05 11.80
C ASP A 123 10.64 -0.77 11.07
N PHE A 124 11.37 -0.91 9.97
CA PHE A 124 11.74 0.22 9.12
C PHE A 124 10.50 0.88 8.49
N CYS A 125 9.62 0.11 7.86
CA CYS A 125 8.45 0.64 7.16
C CYS A 125 7.48 1.33 8.13
N GLU A 126 7.27 0.77 9.31
CA GLU A 126 6.46 1.35 10.37
C GLU A 126 7.09 2.64 10.91
N ALA A 127 8.42 2.64 11.15
CA ALA A 127 9.12 3.82 11.65
C ALA A 127 9.00 4.99 10.66
N ILE A 128 9.33 4.78 9.38
CA ILE A 128 9.32 5.88 8.40
C ILE A 128 7.89 6.36 8.10
N ALA A 129 6.89 5.47 8.08
CA ALA A 129 5.50 5.85 7.87
C ALA A 129 4.93 6.70 9.03
N ASN A 130 5.39 6.50 10.27
CA ASN A 130 4.93 7.25 11.43
C ASN A 130 5.74 8.53 11.72
N GLN A 131 7.05 8.50 11.47
CA GLN A 131 7.95 9.61 11.83
C GLN A 131 8.20 10.58 10.67
N TRP A 132 8.11 10.09 9.43
CA TRP A 132 8.39 10.80 8.17
C TRP A 132 9.85 11.28 8.01
N LEU A 133 10.64 11.16 9.05
CA LEU A 133 12.04 11.52 9.13
C LEU A 133 12.73 10.56 10.09
N ILE A 134 13.90 10.06 9.71
CA ILE A 134 14.77 9.23 10.54
C ILE A 134 16.20 9.76 10.40
N GLU A 135 16.86 10.04 11.52
CA GLU A 135 18.28 10.38 11.55
C GLU A 135 19.12 9.22 11.01
N VAL A 136 20.12 9.50 10.17
CA VAL A 136 20.94 8.45 9.55
C VAL A 136 21.65 7.60 10.60
N ASP A 137 22.06 8.19 11.72
CA ASP A 137 22.69 7.48 12.85
C ASP A 137 21.74 6.50 13.57
N GLN A 138 20.42 6.67 13.42
CA GLN A 138 19.37 5.80 13.95
C GLN A 138 18.88 4.78 12.91
N LEU A 139 19.33 4.89 11.66
CA LEU A 139 18.82 4.08 10.56
C LEU A 139 19.41 2.66 10.59
N ALA A 140 20.69 2.50 10.96
CA ALA A 140 21.39 1.22 10.90
C ALA A 140 20.68 0.06 11.64
N PRO A 141 20.11 0.24 12.85
CA PRO A 141 19.32 -0.81 13.50
C PRO A 141 18.05 -1.20 12.72
N LEU A 142 17.37 -0.21 12.12
CA LEU A 142 16.10 -0.40 11.40
C LEU A 142 16.28 -1.12 10.06
N ILE A 143 17.42 -0.92 9.40
CA ILE A 143 17.77 -1.57 8.13
C ILE A 143 18.83 -2.66 8.27
N SER A 144 18.83 -3.37 9.40
CA SER A 144 19.83 -4.41 9.68
C SER A 144 19.66 -5.67 8.83
N SER A 145 18.45 -5.93 8.32
CA SER A 145 18.15 -7.05 7.43
C SER A 145 18.29 -6.66 5.95
N GLU A 146 18.60 -7.63 5.08
CA GLU A 146 18.62 -7.41 3.63
C GLU A 146 17.23 -7.02 3.08
N ALA A 147 16.17 -7.53 3.70
CA ALA A 147 14.80 -7.17 3.35
C ALA A 147 14.50 -5.69 3.64
N ALA A 148 14.96 -5.18 4.79
CA ALA A 148 14.77 -3.79 5.17
C ALA A 148 15.58 -2.83 4.28
N LYS A 149 16.83 -3.18 3.96
CA LYS A 149 17.64 -2.44 2.98
C LYS A 149 16.97 -2.42 1.61
N ALA A 150 16.49 -3.56 1.15
CA ALA A 150 15.78 -3.65 -0.13
C ALA A 150 14.52 -2.78 -0.14
N MET A 151 13.73 -2.77 0.93
CA MET A 151 12.57 -1.89 1.05
C MET A 151 12.96 -0.42 1.02
N LEU A 152 14.02 -0.01 1.73
CA LEU A 152 14.51 1.37 1.68
C LEU A 152 14.90 1.76 0.25
N LEU A 153 15.71 0.93 -0.42
CA LEU A 153 16.15 1.19 -1.80
C LEU A 153 14.97 1.27 -2.77
N ILE A 154 13.96 0.41 -2.63
CA ILE A 154 12.74 0.46 -3.44
C ILE A 154 12.05 1.81 -3.25
N LEU A 155 11.81 2.22 -2.01
CA LEU A 155 11.11 3.47 -1.71
C LEU A 155 11.91 4.71 -2.15
N HIS A 156 13.22 4.70 -1.94
CA HIS A 156 14.10 5.77 -2.39
C HIS A 156 14.11 5.87 -3.92
N ASN A 157 14.30 4.77 -4.63
CA ASN A 157 14.40 4.76 -6.08
C ASN A 157 13.06 5.01 -6.78
N GLN A 158 11.95 4.89 -6.06
CA GLN A 158 10.63 5.37 -6.49
C GLN A 158 10.41 6.86 -6.22
N GLY A 159 11.37 7.53 -5.55
CA GLY A 159 11.25 8.93 -5.18
C GLY A 159 10.41 9.19 -3.95
N TYR A 160 10.07 8.15 -3.18
CA TYR A 160 9.22 8.29 -2.00
C TYR A 160 9.99 8.74 -0.77
N LEU A 161 11.30 8.47 -0.76
CA LEU A 161 12.23 8.87 0.28
C LEU A 161 13.47 9.50 -0.35
N TYR A 162 14.12 10.41 0.37
CA TYR A 162 15.38 11.02 -0.03
C TYR A 162 16.27 11.27 1.19
N PHE A 163 17.59 11.31 1.00
CA PHE A 163 18.54 11.73 2.03
C PHE A 163 18.80 13.23 1.96
N ALA A 164 18.98 13.87 3.12
CA ALA A 164 19.28 15.30 3.24
C ALA A 164 20.22 15.59 4.41
N ASP A 165 20.94 16.72 4.36
CA ASP A 165 21.94 17.12 5.35
C ASP A 165 21.38 17.70 6.68
N GLU A 166 20.04 17.73 6.87
CA GLU A 166 19.32 18.51 7.91
C GLU A 166 18.58 17.70 8.98
#